data_AF-A0A2G9V3B3-F1
#
_entry.id   AF-A0A2G9V3B3-F1
#
_cell.length_a   1.000
_cell.length_b   1.000
_cell.length_c   1.000
_cell.angle_alpha   90.00
_cell.angle_beta   90.00
_cell.angle_gamma   90.00
#
_symmetry.space_group_name_H-M   'P 1'
#
loop_
_entity.id
_entity.type
_entity.pdbx_description
1 polymer ?
#
loop_
_entity_poly.entity_id
_entity_poly.type
_entity_poly.pdbx_seq_one_letter_code
_entity_poly.pdbx_strand_id
1 'polypeptide(L)'
;MIEEEDDECPICAQKMILPTAVPECGHKFCFLCIKGAAFRTQERSCPMCRGNVSTSIFRSPAMRDITLDMHDPESPTVTAKPLRRKLDCSGWLFHIVMFFVSLRIRRQLRKF
;
A
#
# COMPACT_ATOMS: atom_id res chain seq x y z
N MET A 1 11.53 -5.87 32.58
CA MET A 1 11.77 -5.62 31.15
C MET A 1 10.40 -5.32 30.58
N ILE A 2 10.11 -4.06 30.24
CA ILE A 2 8.83 -3.72 29.63
C ILE A 2 9.07 -3.93 28.13
N GLU A 3 8.54 -5.04 27.61
CA GLU A 3 8.60 -5.34 26.18
C GLU A 3 7.63 -4.39 25.48
N GLU A 4 8.18 -3.50 24.66
CA GLU A 4 7.45 -2.56 23.82
C GLU A 4 6.84 -3.32 22.63
N GLU A 5 5.88 -4.22 22.90
CA GLU A 5 5.37 -5.21 21.94
C GLU A 5 4.23 -4.70 21.03
N ASP A 6 3.78 -3.45 21.18
CA ASP A 6 2.59 -2.94 20.48
C ASP A 6 2.87 -2.20 19.15
N ASP A 7 3.95 -2.56 18.45
CA ASP A 7 4.39 -1.89 17.22
C ASP A 7 4.25 -2.72 15.94
N GLU A 8 3.57 -3.88 15.97
CA GLU A 8 3.41 -4.72 14.78
C GLU A 8 2.15 -4.36 13.95
N CYS A 9 2.32 -4.18 12.64
CA CYS A 9 1.21 -3.85 11.76
C CYS A 9 0.33 -5.08 11.46
N PRO A 10 -0.99 -5.02 11.67
CA PRO A 10 -1.88 -6.16 11.41
C PRO A 10 -2.11 -6.45 9.92
N ILE A 11 -1.59 -5.62 9.00
CA ILE A 11 -1.66 -5.87 7.55
C ILE A 11 -0.42 -6.61 7.05
N CYS A 12 0.78 -6.16 7.43
CA CYS A 12 2.04 -6.75 6.96
C CYS A 12 2.70 -7.69 7.97
N ALA A 13 2.21 -7.73 9.22
CA ALA A 13 2.78 -8.49 10.33
C ALA A 13 4.28 -8.22 10.50
N GLN A 14 4.66 -6.94 10.49
CA GLN A 14 6.03 -6.44 10.68
C GLN A 14 5.98 -5.16 11.51
N LYS A 15 7.13 -4.75 12.10
CA LYS A 15 7.25 -3.47 12.81
C LYS A 15 6.71 -2.31 11.96
N MET A 16 5.88 -1.47 12.57
CA MET A 16 5.15 -0.41 11.88
C MET A 16 6.11 0.66 11.34
N ILE A 17 6.13 0.79 10.02
CA ILE A 17 6.82 1.88 9.34
C ILE A 17 5.84 3.05 9.22
N LEU A 18 6.17 4.18 9.84
CA LEU A 18 5.34 5.37 9.87
C LEU A 18 3.92 5.05 10.38
N PRO A 19 3.77 4.66 11.66
CA PRO A 19 2.50 4.25 12.23
C PRO A 19 1.45 5.36 12.09
N THR A 20 0.32 5.01 11.52
CA THR A 20 -0.80 5.92 11.24
C THR A 20 -2.05 5.38 11.92
N ALA A 21 -2.65 6.17 12.82
CA ALA A 21 -3.91 5.85 13.47
C ALA A 21 -5.09 6.33 12.62
N VAL A 22 -6.12 5.49 12.49
CA VAL A 22 -7.40 5.90 11.89
C VAL A 22 -8.15 6.76 12.93
N PRO A 23 -8.57 8.00 12.62
CA PRO A 23 -9.15 8.92 13.59
C PRO A 23 -10.50 8.44 14.14
N GLU A 24 -11.30 7.74 13.33
CA GLU A 24 -12.64 7.28 13.71
C GLU A 24 -12.63 6.08 14.67
N CYS A 25 -11.56 5.28 14.68
CA CYS A 25 -11.53 4.02 15.45
C CYS A 25 -10.23 3.77 16.23
N GLY A 26 -9.19 4.60 16.06
CA GLY A 26 -7.93 4.50 16.78
C GLY A 26 -6.98 3.40 16.31
N HIS A 27 -7.39 2.51 15.39
CA HIS A 27 -6.54 1.42 14.91
C HIS A 27 -5.32 1.93 14.15
N LYS A 28 -4.14 1.36 14.47
CA LYS A 28 -2.84 1.76 13.92
C LYS A 28 -2.34 0.77 12.86
N PHE A 29 -1.74 1.30 11.80
CA PHE A 29 -1.14 0.53 10.71
C PHE A 29 0.08 1.27 10.15
N CYS A 30 0.92 0.62 9.35
CA CYS A 30 1.88 1.33 8.50
C CYS A 30 1.12 2.28 7.55
N PHE A 31 1.62 3.50 7.34
CA PHE A 31 1.01 4.48 6.44
C PHE A 31 0.69 3.90 5.06
N LEU A 32 1.64 3.18 4.46
CA LEU A 32 1.45 2.55 3.15
C LEU A 32 0.47 1.38 3.17
N CYS A 33 0.37 0.66 4.29
CA CYS A 33 -0.54 -0.47 4.42
C CYS A 33 -1.99 -0.01 4.47
N ILE A 34 -2.32 0.96 5.34
CA ILE A 34 -3.68 1.50 5.41
C ILE A 34 -4.07 2.24 4.13
N LYS A 35 -3.12 2.95 3.50
CA LYS A 35 -3.32 3.56 2.19
C LYS A 35 -3.66 2.48 1.16
N GLY A 36 -2.85 1.45 1.04
CA GLY A 36 -3.11 0.35 0.11
C GLY A 36 -4.46 -0.34 0.33
N ALA A 37 -4.86 -0.57 1.58
CA ALA A 37 -6.15 -1.16 1.92
C ALA A 37 -7.34 -0.27 1.54
N ALA A 38 -7.26 1.03 1.85
CA ALA A 38 -8.31 2.00 1.53
C ALA A 38 -8.47 2.24 0.02
N PHE A 39 -7.38 2.14 -0.77
CA PHE A 39 -7.44 2.30 -2.23
C PHE A 39 -7.80 1.02 -2.99
N ARG A 40 -7.65 -0.17 -2.38
CA ARG A 40 -8.10 -1.44 -2.97
C ARG A 40 -9.60 -1.68 -2.84
N THR A 41 -10.21 -1.16 -1.78
CA THR A 41 -11.64 -1.30 -1.51
C THR A 41 -12.40 -0.08 -2.03
N GLN A 42 -13.57 -0.28 -2.63
CA GLN A 42 -14.41 0.85 -3.08
C GLN A 42 -14.92 1.68 -1.87
N GLU A 43 -15.06 1.04 -0.71
CA GLU A 43 -15.68 1.61 0.50
C GLU A 43 -14.70 2.16 1.54
N ARG A 44 -13.39 2.25 1.24
CA ARG A 44 -12.37 2.88 2.11
C ARG A 44 -12.57 2.57 3.60
N SER A 45 -12.58 1.29 3.94
CA SER A 45 -12.90 0.82 5.28
C SER A 45 -11.67 0.38 6.07
N CYS A 46 -11.78 0.43 7.39
CA CYS A 46 -10.72 0.01 8.31
C CYS A 46 -10.59 -1.53 8.26
N PRO A 47 -9.38 -2.08 8.08
CA PRO A 47 -9.16 -3.52 8.03
C PRO A 47 -9.59 -4.28 9.30
N MET A 48 -9.57 -3.62 10.48
CA MET A 48 -9.89 -4.27 11.75
C MET A 48 -11.37 -4.17 12.13
N CYS A 49 -11.94 -2.96 12.12
CA CYS A 49 -13.33 -2.75 12.54
C CYS A 49 -14.31 -2.49 11.41
N ARG A 50 -13.85 -2.44 10.15
CA ARG A 50 -14.67 -2.08 8.97
C ARG A 50 -15.32 -0.69 9.03
N GLY A 51 -14.93 0.15 9.99
CA GLY A 51 -15.35 1.55 10.09
C GLY A 51 -14.84 2.39 8.91
N ASN A 52 -15.49 3.52 8.66
CA ASN A 52 -15.14 4.41 7.56
C ASN A 52 -13.75 5.06 7.78
N VAL A 53 -12.91 5.08 6.74
CA VAL A 53 -11.59 5.71 6.79
C VAL A 53 -11.62 6.97 5.93
N SER A 54 -11.44 8.12 6.59
CA SER A 54 -11.40 9.41 5.90
C SER A 54 -10.15 9.51 5.02
N THR A 55 -10.29 10.08 3.82
CA THR A 55 -9.16 10.23 2.88
C THR A 55 -8.17 11.31 3.32
N SER A 56 -8.54 12.16 4.29
CA SER A 56 -7.70 13.23 4.81
C SER A 56 -6.43 12.68 5.47
N ILE A 57 -6.48 11.47 6.05
CA ILE A 57 -5.31 10.82 6.68
C ILE A 57 -4.19 10.51 5.69
N PHE A 58 -4.48 10.45 4.38
CA PHE A 58 -3.51 10.13 3.34
C PHE A 58 -2.85 11.36 2.71
N ARG A 59 -3.28 12.58 3.05
CA ARG A 59 -2.83 13.82 2.41
C ARG A 59 -1.49 14.31 2.97
N SER A 60 -1.27 14.14 4.26
CA SER A 60 -0.01 14.48 4.92
C SER A 60 0.23 13.49 6.05
N PRO A 61 1.35 12.75 6.08
CA PRO A 61 1.69 11.92 7.23
C PRO A 61 1.91 12.83 8.44
N ALA A 62 1.14 12.61 9.51
CA ALA A 62 1.17 13.46 10.71
C ALA A 62 2.44 13.30 11.55
N MET A 63 3.19 12.22 11.36
CA MET A 63 4.39 11.90 12.12
C MET A 63 5.61 12.49 11.41
N ARG A 64 6.16 13.57 11.96
CA ARG A 64 7.24 14.38 11.37
C ARG A 64 8.63 14.05 11.92
N ASP A 65 8.72 13.15 12.90
CA ASP A 65 9.96 12.91 13.67
C ASP A 65 10.44 11.46 13.52
N ILE A 66 10.58 10.96 12.30
CA ILE A 66 11.26 9.69 12.04
C ILE A 66 12.57 10.03 11.34
N THR A 67 13.69 9.86 12.06
CA THR A 67 15.00 9.78 11.42
C THR A 67 15.06 8.42 10.71
N LEU A 68 14.76 8.43 9.40
CA LEU A 68 15.17 7.33 8.53
C LEU A 68 16.68 7.46 8.37
N ASP A 69 17.43 7.01 9.38
CA ASP A 69 18.87 6.97 9.33
C ASP A 69 19.27 5.85 8.36
N MET A 70 19.43 6.25 7.09
CA MET A 70 19.95 5.42 6.01
C MET A 70 21.47 5.18 6.18
N HIS A 71 21.96 5.09 7.42
CA HIS A 71 23.34 4.69 7.68
C HIS A 71 23.43 3.18 7.42
N ASP A 72 23.78 2.84 6.19
CA ASP A 72 24.18 1.51 5.79
C ASP A 72 25.70 1.42 5.96
N PRO A 73 26.23 0.80 7.04
CA PRO A 73 27.67 0.66 7.23
C PRO A 73 28.31 -0.28 6.20
N GLU A 74 27.54 -0.95 5.34
CA GLU A 74 28.07 -1.89 4.35
C GLU A 74 27.33 -1.78 3.00
N SER A 75 27.10 -0.56 2.53
CA SER A 75 26.68 -0.38 1.14
C SER A 75 27.90 -0.57 0.22
N PRO A 76 27.98 -1.64 -0.60
CA PRO A 76 29.00 -1.71 -1.64
C PRO A 76 28.78 -0.53 -2.59
N THR A 77 29.82 0.25 -2.87
CA THR A 77 29.76 1.36 -3.82
C THR A 77 29.27 0.87 -5.19
N VAL A 78 27.97 1.00 -5.46
CA VAL A 78 27.40 0.63 -6.75
C VAL A 78 27.75 1.75 -7.72
N THR A 79 28.72 1.50 -8.61
CA THR A 79 28.99 2.38 -9.74
C THR A 79 27.74 2.43 -10.61
N ALA A 80 27.04 3.57 -10.58
CA ALA A 80 25.84 3.77 -11.36
C ALA A 80 26.15 3.68 -12.86
N LYS A 81 25.81 2.57 -13.49
CA LYS A 81 25.68 2.52 -14.95
C LYS A 81 24.49 3.40 -15.33
N PRO A 82 24.61 4.27 -16.35
CA PRO A 82 23.52 5.12 -16.77
C PRO A 82 22.36 4.25 -17.27
N LEU A 83 21.27 4.21 -16.50
CA LEU A 83 20.01 3.63 -16.97
C LEU A 83 19.48 4.53 -18.09
N ARG A 84 19.65 4.10 -19.34
CA ARG A 84 18.92 4.69 -20.46
C ARG A 84 17.43 4.45 -20.21
N ARG A 85 16.68 5.53 -19.98
CA ARG A 85 15.22 5.51 -19.97
C ARG A 85 14.73 4.99 -21.33
N LYS A 86 14.23 3.75 -21.39
CA LYS A 86 13.23 3.40 -22.40
C LYS A 86 11.88 3.84 -21.83
N LEU A 87 11.50 5.07 -22.16
CA LEU A 87 10.10 5.45 -22.18
C LEU A 87 9.50 4.74 -23.39
N ASP A 88 8.81 3.62 -23.17
CA ASP A 88 7.93 3.05 -24.18
C ASP A 88 6.53 2.91 -23.59
N CYS A 89 5.79 4.00 -23.74
CA CYS A 89 4.34 4.01 -23.72
C CYS A 89 3.86 3.53 -25.10
N SER A 90 3.50 2.26 -25.26
CA SER A 90 2.69 1.84 -26.41
C SER A 90 1.84 0.59 -26.14
N GLY A 91 0.57 0.80 -25.80
CA GLY A 91 -0.57 0.17 -26.48
C GLY A 91 -0.98 -1.29 -26.19
N TRP A 92 -0.17 -2.14 -25.52
CA TRP A 92 -0.49 -3.59 -25.46
C TRP A 92 -1.12 -4.09 -24.16
N LEU A 93 -1.05 -3.34 -23.06
CA LEU A 93 -1.67 -3.77 -21.79
C LEU A 93 -3.21 -3.64 -21.82
N PHE A 94 -3.76 -2.66 -22.55
CA PHE A 94 -5.21 -2.46 -22.65
C PHE A 94 -5.93 -3.61 -23.36
N HIS A 95 -5.30 -4.26 -24.34
CA HIS A 95 -5.91 -5.37 -25.08
C HIS A 95 -6.04 -6.65 -24.24
N ILE A 96 -5.09 -6.92 -23.34
CA ILE A 96 -5.13 -8.11 -22.47
C ILE A 96 -6.27 -7.96 -21.45
N VAL A 97 -6.39 -6.80 -20.78
CA VAL A 97 -7.45 -6.60 -19.78
C VAL A 97 -8.85 -6.66 -20.40
N MET A 98 -9.05 -6.10 -21.60
CA MET A 98 -10.34 -6.15 -22.29
C MET A 98 -10.71 -7.56 -22.80
N PHE A 99 -9.71 -8.39 -23.15
CA PHE A 99 -9.94 -9.79 -23.52
C PHE A 99 -10.38 -10.64 -22.31
N PHE A 100 -9.78 -10.42 -21.14
CA PHE A 100 -10.17 -11.12 -19.90
C PHE A 100 -11.52 -10.67 -19.34
N VAL A 101 -11.84 -9.38 -19.43
CA VAL A 101 -13.18 -8.87 -19.07
C VAL A 101 -14.25 -9.47 -19.98
N SER A 102 -14.00 -9.54 -21.29
CA SER A 102 -14.93 -10.14 -22.26
C SER A 102 -15.14 -11.66 -22.05
N LEU A 103 -14.09 -12.42 -21.70
CA LEU A 103 -14.22 -13.85 -21.41
C LEU A 103 -14.91 -14.16 -20.08
N ARG A 104 -14.83 -13.26 -19.09
CA ARG A 104 -15.50 -13.44 -17.79
C ARG A 104 -16.99 -13.06 -17.85
N ILE A 105 -17.37 -12.08 -18.65
CA ILE A 105 -18.79 -11.75 -18.92
C ILE A 105 -19.49 -12.90 -19.68
N ARG A 106 -18.81 -13.51 -20.67
CA ARG A 106 -19.36 -14.66 -21.43
C ARG A 106 -19.49 -15.98 -20.65
N ARG A 107 -18.93 -16.07 -19.44
CA ARG A 107 -19.10 -17.24 -18.56
C ARG A 107 -20.30 -17.14 -17.62
N GLN A 108 -20.90 -15.95 -17.43
CA GLN A 108 -22.11 -15.77 -16.61
C GLN A 108 -23.43 -15.87 -17.39
N LEU A 109 -23.40 -15.87 -18.73
CA LEU A 109 -24.59 -15.99 -19.60
C LEU A 109 -24.80 -17.40 -20.19
N ARG A 110 -24.12 -18.43 -19.66
CA ARG A 110 -24.26 -19.83 -20.10
C ARG A 110 -24.72 -20.79 -18.98
N LYS A 111 -25.27 -20.22 -17.90
CA LYS A 111 -25.91 -20.95 -16.79
C LYS A 111 -27.37 -20.51 -16.58
N PHE A 112 -28.00 -20.01 -17.63
CA PHE A 112 -29.46 -19.94 -17.80
C PHE A 112 -29.78 -20.56 -19.16
#